data_AF-A0A431J032-F1
#
_entry.id   AF-A0A431J032-F1
#
_cell.length_a   1.000
_cell.length_b   1.000
_cell.length_c   1.000
_cell.angle_alpha   90.00
_cell.angle_beta   90.00
_cell.angle_gamma   90.00
#
_symmetry.space_group_name_H-M   'P 1'
#
loop_
_entity.id
_entity.type
_entity.pdbx_description
1 polymer ?
#
loop_
_entity_poly.entity_id
_entity_poly.type
_entity_poly.pdbx_seq_one_letter_code
_entity_poly.pdbx_strand_id
1 'polypeptide(L)'
;MQALDWNGDGLIDFYSASRLYINQGNWKFKNIRQSVGLPELFDEGFKIFDYNNDGLLDFLYMHPNYGPVLYVNHDGYFSKESPAFENGYCREAFGLNVADINGDSYEDVLAGGGYNESGGLAQPKLFVYQSGRYKSSGFVDGFYGWSDLVSVGV
;
A
#
# COMPACT_ATOMS: atom_id res chain seq x y z
N MET A 1 -8.46 -1.46 7.38
CA MET A 1 -8.34 -2.56 8.38
C MET A 1 -8.09 -3.87 7.66
N GLN A 2 -7.25 -4.72 8.23
CA GLN A 2 -7.00 -6.11 7.80
C GLN A 2 -6.79 -7.00 9.02
N ALA A 3 -7.11 -8.29 8.86
CA ALA A 3 -6.91 -9.32 9.88
C ALA A 3 -6.24 -10.53 9.23
N LEU A 4 -5.15 -11.00 9.84
CA LEU A 4 -4.33 -12.13 9.40
C LEU A 4 -3.49 -12.63 10.59
N ASP A 5 -2.89 -13.80 10.48
CA ASP A 5 -1.87 -14.26 11.43
C ASP A 5 -0.54 -13.54 11.11
N TRP A 6 -0.21 -12.50 11.87
CA TRP A 6 0.93 -11.63 11.58
C TRP A 6 2.25 -12.22 12.06
N ASN A 7 2.24 -12.86 13.23
CA ASN A 7 3.43 -13.41 13.87
C ASN A 7 3.61 -14.92 13.66
N GLY A 8 2.68 -15.57 12.94
CA GLY A 8 2.72 -17.01 12.64
C GLY A 8 2.41 -17.89 13.84
N ASP A 9 1.73 -17.37 14.88
CA ASP A 9 1.41 -18.12 16.09
C ASP A 9 0.10 -18.92 16.00
N GLY A 10 -0.60 -18.83 14.86
CA GLY A 10 -1.87 -19.49 14.59
C GLY A 10 -3.09 -18.73 15.12
N LEU A 11 -2.92 -17.57 15.75
CA LEU A 11 -4.00 -16.68 16.16
C LEU A 11 -4.13 -15.52 15.17
N ILE A 12 -5.37 -15.12 14.90
CA ILE A 12 -5.61 -13.97 14.02
C ILE A 12 -5.34 -12.67 14.77
N ASP A 13 -4.39 -11.92 14.24
CA ASP A 13 -4.05 -10.54 14.59
C ASP A 13 -4.83 -9.57 13.70
N PHE A 14 -4.75 -8.28 14.00
CA PHE A 14 -5.31 -7.28 13.10
C PHE A 14 -4.61 -5.94 13.17
N TYR A 15 -4.72 -5.20 12.06
CA TYR A 15 -4.38 -3.80 11.99
C TYR A 15 -5.63 -2.95 11.77
N SER A 16 -5.87 -1.98 12.64
CA SER A 16 -7.01 -1.06 12.53
C SER A 16 -6.70 0.30 13.16
N ALA A 17 -7.15 1.37 12.51
CA ALA A 17 -7.00 2.76 12.98
C ALA A 17 -5.57 3.05 13.45
N SER A 18 -4.60 2.82 12.57
CA SER A 18 -3.18 2.98 12.85
C SER A 18 -2.59 2.17 14.01
N ARG A 19 -3.13 0.99 14.33
CA ARG A 19 -2.65 0.14 15.43
C ARG A 19 -2.55 -1.31 15.00
N LEU A 20 -1.40 -1.94 15.27
CA LEU A 20 -1.17 -3.37 15.12
C LEU A 20 -1.45 -4.07 16.44
N TYR A 21 -2.48 -4.91 16.48
CA TYR A 21 -2.89 -5.67 17.65
C TYR A 21 -2.50 -7.14 17.51
N ILE A 22 -1.67 -7.62 18.43
CA ILE A 22 -1.35 -9.04 18.57
C ILE A 22 -2.35 -9.71 19.50
N ASN A 23 -2.93 -10.80 19.03
CA ASN A 23 -3.84 -11.65 19.76
C ASN A 23 -3.06 -12.50 20.76
N GLN A 24 -3.37 -12.35 22.05
CA GLN A 24 -2.72 -13.10 23.13
C GLN A 24 -3.56 -14.31 23.58
N GLY A 25 -4.58 -14.66 22.80
CA GLY A 25 -5.63 -15.59 23.17
C GLY A 25 -6.60 -15.01 24.20
N ASN A 26 -7.66 -15.76 24.50
CA ASN A 26 -8.65 -15.40 25.54
C ASN A 26 -9.22 -13.97 25.37
N TRP A 27 -9.44 -13.54 24.13
CA TRP A 27 -9.97 -12.20 23.78
C TRP A 27 -9.10 -11.03 24.26
N LYS A 28 -7.80 -11.26 24.50
CA LYS A 28 -6.85 -10.22 24.89
C LYS A 28 -6.00 -9.82 23.70
N PHE A 29 -5.85 -8.53 23.49
CA PHE A 29 -5.07 -7.97 22.39
C PHE A 29 -4.07 -6.94 22.90
N LYS A 30 -2.85 -6.98 22.38
CA LYS A 30 -1.78 -6.03 22.71
C LYS A 30 -1.44 -5.19 21.50
N ASN A 31 -1.57 -3.87 21.62
CA ASN A 31 -1.05 -2.95 20.61
C ASN A 31 0.47 -2.93 20.67
N ILE A 32 1.13 -3.29 19.57
CA ILE A 32 2.60 -3.29 19.46
C ILE A 32 3.14 -2.26 18.45
N ARG A 33 2.29 -1.43 17.85
CA ARG A 33 2.64 -0.45 16.80
C ARG A 33 3.96 0.28 17.09
N GLN A 34 4.04 0.91 18.26
CA GLN A 34 5.20 1.73 18.61
C GLN A 34 6.47 0.88 18.83
N SER A 35 6.34 -0.32 19.41
CA SER A 35 7.50 -1.18 19.64
C SER A 35 8.10 -1.76 18.37
N VAL A 36 7.34 -1.80 17.27
CA VAL A 36 7.82 -2.25 15.96
C VAL A 36 8.17 -1.07 15.03
N GLY A 37 8.17 0.17 15.50
CA GLY A 37 8.57 1.32 14.67
C GLY A 37 7.51 1.82 13.69
N LEU A 38 6.28 1.28 13.71
CA LEU A 38 5.19 1.80 12.88
C LEU A 38 4.72 3.18 13.37
N PRO A 39 4.37 4.10 12.46
CA PRO A 39 3.91 5.44 12.80
C PRO A 39 2.46 5.44 13.32
N GLU A 40 2.04 6.55 13.90
CA GLU A 40 0.62 6.86 14.07
C GLU A 40 0.20 7.75 12.90
N LEU A 41 -0.74 7.30 12.08
CA LEU A 41 -1.17 7.98 10.87
C LEU A 41 -2.69 8.10 10.81
N PHE A 42 -3.17 8.96 9.92
CA PHE A 42 -4.55 8.92 9.46
C PHE A 42 -4.57 8.15 8.15
N ASP A 43 -4.79 6.84 8.23
CA ASP A 43 -4.87 5.94 7.08
C ASP A 43 -6.34 5.69 6.68
N GLU A 44 -6.66 5.91 5.40
CA GLU A 44 -8.00 5.62 4.84
C GLU A 44 -7.99 4.37 3.96
N GLY A 45 -6.80 3.91 3.58
CA GLY A 45 -6.56 2.67 2.85
C GLY A 45 -5.33 1.97 3.38
N PHE A 46 -5.35 0.65 3.39
CA PHE A 46 -4.30 -0.15 4.00
C PHE A 46 -4.15 -1.52 3.31
N LYS A 47 -2.91 -1.91 3.00
CA LYS A 47 -2.53 -3.24 2.47
C LYS A 47 -1.31 -3.82 3.18
N ILE A 48 -1.33 -5.14 3.39
CA ILE A 48 -0.23 -5.94 3.94
C ILE A 48 0.13 -6.97 2.87
N PHE A 49 1.38 -7.00 2.47
CA PHE A 49 1.94 -7.91 1.48
C PHE A 49 3.46 -7.87 1.57
N ASP A 50 4.13 -8.85 0.97
CA ASP A 50 5.59 -8.90 0.85
C ASP A 50 6.00 -8.09 -0.40
N TYR A 51 6.51 -6.87 -0.22
CA TYR A 51 6.70 -5.95 -1.36
C TYR A 51 7.96 -6.24 -2.19
N ASN A 52 8.92 -6.94 -1.61
CA ASN A 52 10.24 -7.19 -2.18
C ASN A 52 10.57 -8.69 -2.28
N ASN A 53 9.59 -9.56 -1.99
CA ASN A 53 9.72 -11.01 -1.99
C ASN A 53 10.81 -11.52 -1.02
N ASP A 54 10.97 -10.88 0.14
CA ASP A 54 11.94 -11.29 1.16
C ASP A 54 11.37 -12.23 2.23
N GLY A 55 10.08 -12.55 2.14
CA GLY A 55 9.35 -13.41 3.07
C GLY A 55 8.82 -12.68 4.31
N LEU A 56 9.05 -11.37 4.42
CA LEU A 56 8.50 -10.53 5.47
C LEU A 56 7.33 -9.71 4.92
N LEU A 57 6.26 -9.59 5.70
CA LEU A 57 5.13 -8.76 5.32
C LEU A 57 5.43 -7.29 5.63
N ASP A 58 5.00 -6.40 4.74
CA ASP A 58 5.17 -4.95 4.82
C ASP A 58 3.84 -4.21 4.96
N PHE A 59 3.91 -2.91 5.25
CA PHE A 59 2.75 -2.06 5.43
C PHE A 59 2.68 -0.99 4.36
N LEU A 60 1.61 -1.01 3.57
CA LEU A 60 1.28 0.06 2.63
C LEU A 60 0.07 0.84 3.13
N TYR A 61 0.30 2.12 3.40
CA TYR A 61 -0.72 3.07 3.84
C TYR A 61 -1.14 3.96 2.70
N MET A 62 -2.44 4.28 2.62
CA MET A 62 -2.93 5.39 1.81
C MET A 62 -3.14 6.61 2.71
N HIS A 63 -2.31 7.64 2.52
CA HIS A 63 -2.53 8.92 3.17
C HIS A 63 -3.38 9.82 2.26
N PRO A 64 -4.46 10.45 2.75
CA PRO A 64 -5.40 11.21 1.91
C PRO A 64 -4.74 12.35 1.14
N ASN A 65 -3.68 12.97 1.68
CA ASN A 65 -3.07 14.15 1.05
C ASN A 65 -1.77 13.87 0.28
N TYR A 66 -1.15 12.71 0.48
CA TYR A 66 0.20 12.43 -0.04
C TYR A 66 0.24 11.15 -0.88
N GLY A 67 -0.82 10.34 -0.85
CA GLY A 67 -0.91 9.06 -1.54
C GLY A 67 -0.29 7.90 -0.76
N PRO A 68 0.10 6.82 -1.48
CA PRO A 68 0.65 5.63 -0.85
C PRO A 68 2.00 5.88 -0.16
N VAL A 69 2.17 5.28 1.02
CA VAL A 69 3.39 5.31 1.82
C VAL A 69 3.72 3.89 2.27
N LEU A 70 4.92 3.42 1.92
CA LEU A 70 5.41 2.09 2.24
C LEU A 70 6.27 2.11 3.51
N TYR A 71 6.02 1.15 4.40
CA TYR A 71 6.85 0.82 5.56
C TYR A 71 7.32 -0.62 5.43
N VAL A 72 8.64 -0.78 5.38
CA VAL A 72 9.32 -2.05 5.11
C VAL A 72 9.70 -2.71 6.42
N ASN A 73 9.47 -4.01 6.49
CA ASN A 73 9.82 -4.86 7.62
C ASN A 73 11.29 -5.26 7.55
N HIS A 74 12.00 -5.07 8.67
CA HIS A 74 13.36 -5.55 8.87
C HIS A 74 13.38 -6.42 10.12
N ASP A 75 12.97 -7.68 9.98
CA ASP A 75 12.91 -8.67 11.07
C ASP A 75 12.10 -8.21 12.29
N GLY A 76 10.93 -7.64 12.06
CA GLY A 76 9.99 -7.18 13.09
C GLY A 76 10.11 -5.70 13.44
N TYR A 77 10.99 -4.95 12.79
CA TYR A 77 11.08 -3.50 12.92
C TYR A 77 10.83 -2.79 11.59
N PHE A 78 9.96 -1.77 11.60
CA PHE A 78 9.52 -1.06 10.40
C PHE A 78 10.25 0.25 10.19
N SER A 79 10.63 0.51 8.96
CA SER A 79 11.13 1.82 8.52
C SER A 79 10.39 2.31 7.29
N LYS A 80 10.25 3.63 7.12
CA LYS A 80 9.59 4.21 5.95
C LYS A 80 10.51 4.11 4.75
N GLU A 81 10.04 3.49 3.67
CA GLU A 81 10.75 3.50 2.39
C GLU A 81 10.50 4.82 1.65
N SER A 82 11.58 5.51 1.28
CA SER A 82 11.48 6.87 0.75
C SER A 82 12.61 7.21 -0.25
N PRO A 83 12.29 7.45 -1.53
CA PRO A 83 10.97 7.32 -2.16
C PRO A 83 10.66 5.87 -2.55
N ALA A 84 9.53 5.34 -2.08
CA ALA A 84 8.97 4.10 -2.60
C ALA A 84 8.21 4.30 -3.93
N PHE A 85 7.58 5.46 -4.12
CA PHE A 85 6.73 5.78 -5.27
C PHE A 85 7.26 6.97 -6.06
N GLU A 86 7.45 6.78 -7.37
CA GLU A 86 7.66 7.87 -8.32
C GLU A 86 6.31 8.54 -8.62
N ASN A 87 6.23 9.86 -8.43
CA ASN A 87 4.98 10.64 -8.59
C ASN A 87 3.79 10.06 -7.80
N GLY A 88 4.05 9.53 -6.60
CA GLY A 88 3.08 8.89 -5.71
C GLY A 88 1.96 9.81 -5.19
N TYR A 89 1.95 11.09 -5.53
CA TYR A 89 0.95 12.03 -5.04
C TYR A 89 -0.47 11.60 -5.46
N CYS A 90 -1.30 11.27 -4.48
CA CYS A 90 -2.73 11.01 -4.66
C CYS A 90 -3.49 11.83 -3.62
N ARG A 91 -4.44 12.65 -4.06
CA ARG A 91 -5.25 13.47 -3.17
C ARG A 91 -6.66 12.88 -3.05
N GLU A 92 -7.13 12.81 -1.81
CA GLU A 92 -8.42 12.28 -1.38
C GLU A 92 -8.65 10.83 -1.88
N ALA A 93 -7.56 10.06 -2.00
CA ALA A 93 -7.59 8.68 -2.42
C ALA A 93 -7.99 7.77 -1.25
N PHE A 94 -9.09 7.03 -1.41
CA PHE A 94 -9.64 6.17 -0.35
C PHE A 94 -9.45 4.67 -0.64
N GLY A 95 -9.28 4.31 -1.92
CA GLY A 95 -9.11 2.92 -2.35
C GLY A 95 -7.64 2.54 -2.42
N LEU A 96 -7.31 1.33 -2.00
CA LEU A 96 -5.98 0.75 -2.17
C LEU A 96 -6.12 -0.75 -2.38
N ASN A 97 -5.56 -1.29 -3.46
CA ASN A 97 -5.41 -2.73 -3.68
C ASN A 97 -3.99 -3.05 -4.17
N VAL A 98 -3.58 -4.29 -3.94
CA VAL A 98 -2.31 -4.84 -4.42
C VAL A 98 -2.59 -6.13 -5.17
N ALA A 99 -1.97 -6.27 -6.34
CA ALA A 99 -2.08 -7.45 -7.20
C ALA A 99 -0.92 -7.43 -8.21
N ASP A 100 -0.31 -8.59 -8.51
CA ASP A 100 0.58 -8.77 -9.65
C ASP A 100 -0.21 -8.61 -10.96
N ILE A 101 -0.24 -7.39 -11.50
CA ILE A 101 -1.06 -7.03 -12.67
C ILE A 101 -0.30 -7.30 -13.96
N ASN A 102 1.02 -7.15 -13.95
CA ASN A 102 1.86 -7.31 -15.13
C ASN A 102 2.45 -8.74 -15.30
N GLY A 103 2.31 -9.60 -14.28
CA GLY A 103 2.78 -10.98 -14.27
C GLY A 103 4.27 -11.15 -13.95
N ASP A 104 4.92 -10.16 -13.31
CA ASP A 104 6.35 -10.19 -12.98
C ASP A 104 6.67 -10.79 -11.61
N SER A 105 5.65 -11.32 -10.91
CA SER A 105 5.73 -11.89 -9.56
C SER A 105 6.02 -10.87 -8.46
N TYR A 106 5.90 -9.57 -8.74
CA TYR A 106 5.83 -8.52 -7.74
C TYR A 106 4.44 -7.92 -7.72
N GLU A 107 3.96 -7.58 -6.51
CA GLU A 107 2.64 -6.99 -6.36
C GLU A 107 2.65 -5.52 -6.82
N ASP A 108 1.76 -5.16 -7.74
CA ASP A 108 1.54 -3.79 -8.17
C ASP A 108 0.49 -3.09 -7.31
N VAL A 109 0.55 -1.75 -7.23
CA VAL A 109 -0.34 -0.97 -6.37
C VAL A 109 -1.41 -0.25 -7.18
N LEU A 110 -2.68 -0.52 -6.88
CA LEU A 110 -3.81 0.23 -7.39
C LEU A 110 -4.35 1.19 -6.32
N ALA A 111 -4.16 2.48 -6.54
CA ALA A 111 -4.72 3.55 -5.73
C ALA A 111 -6.03 4.07 -6.35
N GLY A 112 -7.11 4.14 -5.57
CA GLY A 112 -8.36 4.76 -5.97
C GLY A 112 -8.21 6.28 -6.06
N GLY A 113 -8.78 6.90 -7.10
CA GLY A 113 -8.76 8.36 -7.24
C GLY A 113 -9.80 9.03 -6.36
N GLY A 114 -9.39 10.06 -5.61
CA GLY A 114 -10.29 11.02 -4.97
C GLY A 114 -10.72 12.09 -5.95
N TYR A 115 -10.02 13.22 -5.90
CA TYR A 115 -10.22 14.33 -6.82
C TYR A 115 -8.93 14.71 -7.54
N ASN A 116 -9.06 15.12 -8.80
CA ASN A 116 -7.98 15.72 -9.57
C ASN A 116 -7.73 17.17 -9.14
N GLU A 117 -6.66 17.79 -9.63
CA GLU A 117 -6.28 19.17 -9.27
C GLU A 117 -7.34 20.21 -9.64
N SER A 118 -8.25 19.88 -10.55
CA SER A 118 -9.38 20.72 -10.97
C SER A 118 -10.66 20.48 -10.15
N GLY A 119 -10.64 19.59 -9.15
CA GLY A 119 -11.78 19.25 -8.30
C GLY A 119 -12.79 18.29 -8.92
N GLY A 120 -12.48 17.67 -10.08
CA GLY A 120 -13.26 16.56 -10.64
C GLY A 120 -12.81 15.21 -10.07
N LEU A 121 -13.57 14.13 -10.30
CA LEU A 121 -13.16 12.80 -9.87
C LEU A 121 -11.79 12.43 -10.46
N ALA A 122 -10.86 11.98 -9.62
CA ALA A 122 -9.59 11.46 -10.10
C ALA A 122 -9.78 10.06 -10.68
N GLN A 123 -9.08 9.78 -11.77
CA GLN A 123 -8.90 8.40 -12.23
C GLN A 123 -8.09 7.63 -11.17
N PRO A 124 -8.25 6.29 -11.08
CA PRO A 124 -7.34 5.48 -10.31
C PRO A 124 -5.89 5.68 -10.79
N LYS A 125 -4.92 5.31 -9.97
CA LYS A 125 -3.50 5.26 -10.34
C LYS A 125 -2.94 3.87 -10.09
N LEU A 126 -2.33 3.28 -11.11
CA LEU A 126 -1.66 1.99 -11.02
C LEU A 126 -0.18 2.30 -10.95
N PHE A 127 0.46 1.81 -9.91
CA PHE A 127 1.90 1.88 -9.77
C PHE A 127 2.48 0.49 -9.94
N VAL A 128 3.33 0.35 -10.96
CA VAL A 128 3.98 -0.91 -11.30
C VAL A 128 5.31 -0.99 -10.56
N TYR A 129 5.58 -2.12 -9.89
CA TYR A 129 6.86 -2.33 -9.21
C TYR A 129 7.98 -2.52 -10.24
N GLN A 130 9.07 -1.76 -10.11
CA GLN A 130 10.23 -1.84 -11.00
C GLN A 130 11.52 -1.52 -10.24
N SER A 131 12.39 -2.53 -10.09
CA SER A 131 13.75 -2.36 -9.56
C SER A 131 13.79 -1.64 -8.19
N GLY A 132 12.92 -2.05 -7.25
CA GLY A 132 12.87 -1.51 -5.89
C GLY A 132 11.99 -0.28 -5.72
N ARG A 133 11.30 0.19 -6.76
CA ARG A 133 10.39 1.35 -6.70
C ARG A 133 9.15 1.16 -7.52
N TYR A 134 8.09 1.84 -7.12
CA TYR A 134 6.83 1.90 -7.84
C TYR A 134 6.82 3.05 -8.84
N LYS A 135 6.57 2.76 -10.11
CA LYS A 135 6.40 3.77 -11.17
C LYS A 135 4.94 3.91 -11.54
N SER A 136 4.43 5.13 -11.61
CA SER A 136 3.05 5.35 -12.04
C SER A 136 2.88 4.97 -13.51
N SER A 137 1.94 4.08 -13.79
CA SER A 137 1.39 3.87 -15.12
C SER A 137 0.28 4.87 -15.40
N GLY A 138 0.12 5.25 -16.67
CA GLY A 138 -1.06 5.97 -17.13
C GLY A 138 -2.21 4.98 -17.31
N PHE A 139 -3.37 5.26 -16.72
CA PHE A 139 -4.59 4.55 -17.08
C PHE A 139 -5.18 5.15 -18.36
N VAL A 140 -5.66 4.27 -19.24
CA VAL A 140 -6.44 4.67 -20.43
C VAL A 140 -7.92 4.46 -20.11
N ASP A 141 -8.67 5.55 -20.01
CA ASP A 141 -10.13 5.50 -20.11
C ASP A 141 -10.52 5.74 -21.58
N GLY A 142 -11.12 4.73 -22.21
CA GLY A 142 -11.42 4.71 -23.65
C GLY A 142 -12.44 5.76 -24.12
N PHE A 143 -13.01 6.58 -23.22
CA PHE A 143 -14.08 7.52 -23.57
C PHE A 143 -13.64 8.90 -24.08
N TYR A 144 -12.37 9.31 -23.96
CA TYR A 144 -11.92 10.65 -24.39
C TYR A 144 -10.76 10.71 -25.39
N GLY A 145 -10.32 9.56 -25.92
CA GLY A 145 -9.30 9.51 -26.96
C GLY A 145 -7.90 9.93 -26.49
N TRP A 146 -6.92 9.50 -27.27
CA TRP A 146 -5.48 9.70 -27.13
C TRP A 146 -4.72 8.67 -26.28
N SER A 147 -3.63 8.24 -26.89
CA SER A 147 -2.67 7.21 -26.52
C SER A 147 -1.91 7.57 -25.26
N ASP A 148 -1.74 6.60 -24.34
CA ASP A 148 -0.47 6.32 -23.65
C ASP A 148 -0.68 5.20 -22.62
N LEU A 149 -0.88 3.97 -23.12
CA LEU A 149 -0.10 2.84 -22.61
C LEU A 149 1.15 2.81 -23.49
N VAL A 150 2.12 3.67 -23.21
CA VAL A 150 3.44 3.43 -23.78
C VAL A 150 3.88 2.12 -23.15
N SER A 151 4.09 1.09 -23.96
CA SER A 151 4.65 -0.18 -23.52
C SER A 151 5.79 0.13 -22.55
N VAL A 152 5.63 -0.22 -21.28
CA VAL A 152 6.78 -0.29 -20.39
C VAL A 152 7.61 -1.40 -20.99
N GLY A 153 8.71 -1.04 -21.66
CA GLY A 153 9.53 -1.98 -22.41
C GLY A 153 9.92 -3.14 -21.50
N VAL A 154 9.39 -4.31 -21.83
CA VAL A 154 9.87 -5.61 -21.36
C VAL A 154 11.32 -5.84 -21.77
#